data_AF-A0A2N1VAD4-F1
#
_entry.id   AF-A0A2N1VAD4-F1
#
_cell.length_a   1.000
_cell.length_b   1.000
_cell.length_c   1.000
_cell.angle_alpha   90.00
_cell.angle_beta   90.00
_cell.angle_gamma   90.00
#
_symmetry.space_group_name_H-M   'P 1'
#
loop_
_entity.id
_entity.type
_entity.pdbx_description
1 polymer ?
#
loop_
_entity_poly.entity_id
_entity_poly.type
_entity_poly.pdbx_seq_one_letter_code
_entity_poly.pdbx_strand_id
1 'polypeptide(L)' 'MEGEDILLEVESLKNIDRETRFRAIANVLTKMESKFIPLREHIRLIEKVIMGSRPNLTLILPHGIRVKKVYKKLEFTKK' A
#
# COMPACT_ATOMS: atom_id res chain seq x y z
N MET A 1 8.66 -17.81 -7.10
CA MET A 1 7.23 -17.62 -6.80
C MET A 1 6.96 -16.15 -7.00
N GLU A 2 6.39 -15.80 -8.16
CA GLU A 2 5.90 -14.44 -8.43
C GLU A 2 4.86 -14.14 -7.36
N GLY A 3 5.15 -13.16 -6.49
CA GLY A 3 4.16 -12.71 -5.51
C GLY A 3 3.01 -12.08 -6.27
N GLU A 4 1.78 -12.50 -6.00
CA GLU A 4 0.59 -11.94 -6.62
C GLU A 4 0.57 -10.41 -6.44
N ASP A 5 0.44 -9.69 -7.56
CA ASP A 5 0.27 -8.25 -7.53
C ASP A 5 -1.12 -7.91 -6.96
N ILE A 6 -1.15 -7.05 -5.94
CA ILE A 6 -2.40 -6.67 -5.28
C ILE A 6 -2.79 -5.26 -5.73
N LEU A 7 -4.02 -5.13 -6.24
CA LEU A 7 -4.60 -3.88 -6.72
C LEU A 7 -5.73 -3.43 -5.79
N LEU A 8 -5.64 -2.21 -5.28
CA LEU A 8 -6.69 -1.58 -4.47
C LEU A 8 -7.18 -0.28 -5.11
N GLU A 9 -8.43 0.09 -4.83
CA GLU A 9 -9.03 1.34 -5.28
C GLU A 9 -8.75 2.45 -4.25
N VAL A 10 -8.24 3.60 -4.72
CA VAL A 10 -7.70 4.68 -3.89
C VAL A 10 -8.82 5.39 -3.12
N GLU A 11 -9.96 5.68 -3.74
CA GLU A 11 -11.05 6.41 -3.09
C GLU A 11 -11.70 5.58 -1.98
N SER A 12 -11.84 4.27 -2.18
CA SER A 12 -12.31 3.32 -1.17
C SER A 12 -11.41 3.34 0.05
N LEU A 13 -10.08 3.39 -0.13
CA LEU A 13 -9.14 3.51 0.97
C LEU A 13 -9.20 4.88 1.66
N LYS A 14 -9.46 5.96 0.93
CA LYS A 14 -9.61 7.31 1.52
C LYS A 14 -10.85 7.42 2.40
N ASN A 15 -11.94 6.79 1.99
CA ASN A 15 -13.26 6.94 2.60
C ASN A 15 -13.49 6.07 3.84
N ILE A 16 -12.60 5.12 4.13
CA ILE A 16 -12.63 4.36 5.38
C ILE A 16 -11.84 5.05 6.49
N ASP A 17 -12.20 4.73 7.74
CA ASP A 17 -11.50 5.26 8.90
C ASP A 17 -10.03 4.81 8.95
N ARG A 18 -9.23 5.54 9.73
CA ARG A 18 -7.78 5.36 9.78
C ARG A 18 -7.36 3.98 10.30
N GLU A 19 -8.08 3.44 11.28
CA GLU A 19 -7.74 2.14 11.88
C GLU A 19 -8.07 1.01 10.89
N THR A 20 -9.22 1.08 10.23
CA THR A 20 -9.59 0.12 9.18
C THR A 20 -8.63 0.18 8.01
N ARG A 21 -8.24 1.38 7.55
CA ARG A 21 -7.23 1.54 6.50
C ARG A 21 -5.88 0.95 6.91
N PHE A 22 -5.44 1.20 8.15
CA PHE A 22 -4.22 0.62 8.68
C PHE A 22 -4.25 -0.90 8.61
N ARG A 23 -5.33 -1.53 9.10
CA ARG A 23 -5.48 -2.99 9.11
C ARG A 23 -5.54 -3.58 7.70
N ALA A 24 -6.26 -2.92 6.79
CA ALA A 24 -6.37 -3.36 5.39
C ALA A 24 -5.00 -3.37 4.70
N ILE A 25 -4.24 -2.28 4.81
CA ILE A 25 -2.91 -2.17 4.20
C ILE A 25 -1.92 -3.11 4.89
N ALA A 26 -1.95 -3.22 6.23
CA ALA A 26 -1.11 -4.14 6.99
C ALA A 26 -1.32 -5.59 6.53
N ASN A 27 -2.57 -6.01 6.35
CA ASN A 27 -2.92 -7.34 5.85
C ASN A 27 -2.34 -7.59 4.44
N VAL A 28 -2.43 -6.60 3.55
CA VAL A 28 -1.83 -6.67 2.21
C VAL A 28 -0.32 -6.87 2.30
N LEU A 29 0.38 -6.07 3.11
CA LEU A 29 1.84 -6.18 3.26
C LEU A 29 2.25 -7.55 3.81
N THR A 30 1.53 -8.07 4.81
CA THR A 30 1.81 -9.40 5.37
C THR A 30 1.49 -10.54 4.40
N LYS A 31 0.52 -10.36 3.49
CA LYS A 31 0.24 -11.34 2.43
C LYS A 31 1.34 -11.37 1.38
N MET A 32 1.92 -10.22 1.06
CA MET A 32 3.02 -10.13 0.08
C MET A 32 4.36 -10.63 0.62
N GLU A 33 4.62 -10.41 1.90
CA GLU A 33 5.81 -10.87 2.58
C GLU A 33 5.46 -11.22 4.01
N SER A 34 5.44 -12.52 4.31
CA SER A 34 5.07 -13.03 5.64
C SER A 34 6.01 -12.57 6.74
N LYS A 35 7.25 -12.19 6.41
CA LYS A 35 8.23 -11.63 7.36
C LYS A 35 8.12 -10.11 7.50
N PHE A 36 7.26 -9.45 6.74
CA PHE A 36 7.13 -8.00 6.80
C PHE A 36 6.34 -7.62 8.05
N ILE A 37 6.96 -6.80 8.91
CA ILE A 37 6.30 -6.27 10.11
C ILE A 37 5.74 -4.88 9.77
N PRO A 38 4.41 -4.73 9.62
CA PRO A 38 3.80 -3.44 9.28
C PRO A 38 3.88 -2.47 10.46
N LEU A 39 4.71 -1.44 10.31
CA LEU A 39 4.82 -0.35 11.27
C LEU A 39 3.88 0.79 10.90
N ARG A 40 3.45 1.57 11.92
CA ARG A 40 2.62 2.77 11.70
C ARG A 40 3.26 3.74 10.72
N GLU A 41 4.58 3.87 10.69
CA GLU A 41 5.27 4.76 9.75
C GLU A 41 5.20 4.25 8.30
N HIS A 42 5.32 2.94 8.06
CA HIS A 42 5.14 2.37 6.71
C HIS A 42 3.76 2.70 6.17
N ILE A 43 2.72 2.49 6.99
CA ILE A 43 1.34 2.81 6.62
C ILE A 43 1.18 4.32 6.40
N ARG A 44 1.75 5.17 7.25
CA ARG A 44 1.70 6.62 7.08
C ARG A 44 2.32 7.08 5.76
N LEU A 45 3.42 6.45 5.32
CA LEU A 45 4.03 6.73 4.01
C LEU A 45 3.12 6.32 2.86
N ILE A 46 2.45 5.17 2.96
CA ILE A 46 1.45 4.73 1.97
C ILE A 46 0.24 5.67 1.96
N GLU A 47 -0.22 6.14 3.13
CA GLU A 47 -1.28 7.14 3.22
C GLU A 47 -0.89 8.44 2.52
N LYS A 48 0.36 8.90 2.63
CA LYS A 48 0.84 10.07 1.86
C LYS A 48 0.75 9.84 0.36
N VAL A 49 0.99 8.61 -0.12
CA VAL A 49 0.82 8.25 -1.53
C VAL A 49 -0.65 8.30 -1.93
N ILE A 50 -1.54 7.70 -1.13
CA ILE A 50 -3.00 7.68 -1.35
C ILE A 50 -3.56 9.11 -1.41
N MET A 51 -3.21 9.93 -0.41
CA MET A 51 -3.71 11.30 -0.23
C MET A 51 -3.02 12.33 -1.12
N GLY A 52 -1.86 12.01 -1.69
CA GLY A 52 -1.14 12.90 -2.59
C GLY A 52 -1.96 13.28 -3.81
N SER A 53 -1.93 14.57 -4.19
CA SER A 53 -2.69 15.10 -5.33
C SER A 53 -2.20 14.59 -6.69
N ARG A 54 -0.94 14.15 -6.77
CA ARG A 54 -0.35 13.65 -8.01
C ARG A 54 -0.97 12.30 -8.40
N PRO A 55 -1.31 12.08 -9.68
CA PRO A 55 -1.91 10.84 -10.15
C PRO A 55 -0.92 9.67 -10.11
N ASN A 56 0.38 9.96 -10.24
CA ASN A 56 1.44 8.96 -10.22
C ASN A 56 2.38 9.23 -9.05
N LEU A 57 2.43 8.29 -8.11
CA LEU A 57 3.35 8.32 -6.97
C LEU A 57 3.87 6.92 -6.73
N THR A 58 5.11 6.81 -6.27
CA THR A 58 5.73 5.52 -5.97
C THR A 58 6.45 5.60 -4.65
N LEU A 59 6.31 4.54 -3.87
CA LEU A 59 6.98 4.31 -2.60
C LEU A 59 7.63 2.94 -2.65
N ILE A 60 8.88 2.86 -2.21
CA ILE A 60 9.60 1.61 -2.03
C ILE A 60 9.66 1.37 -0.53
N LEU A 61 9.15 0.23 -0.09
CA LEU A 61 9.19 -0.24 1.28
C LEU A 61 10.32 -1.28 1.43
N PRO A 62 10.66 -1.66 2.68
CA PRO A 62 11.56 -2.78 2.93
C PRO A 62 11.12 -4.07 2.22
N HIS A 63 12.05 -5.04 2.11
CA HIS A 63 11.80 -6.33 1.46
C HIS A 63 11.39 -6.23 -0.03
N GLY A 64 11.77 -5.16 -0.72
CA GLY A 64 11.52 -5.00 -2.15
C GLY A 64 10.06 -4.72 -2.51
N ILE A 65 9.19 -4.45 -1.54
CA ILE A 65 7.78 -4.13 -1.80
C ILE A 65 7.69 -2.73 -2.39
N ARG A 66 7.09 -2.63 -3.57
CA ARG A 66 6.81 -1.37 -4.25
C ARG A 66 5.31 -1.09 -4.21
N VAL A 67 4.97 0.11 -3.73
CA VAL A 67 3.61 0.65 -3.71
C VAL A 67 3.53 1.79 -4.72
N LYS A 68 2.66 1.65 -5.72
CA LYS A 68 2.52 2.62 -6.81
C LYS A 68 1.08 3.08 -6.91
N LYS A 69 0.84 4.38 -6.83
CA LYS A 69 -0.44 4.99 -7.20
C LYS A 69 -0.43 5.30 -8.69
N VAL A 70 -1.48 4.87 -9.38
CA VAL A 70 -1.77 5.18 -10.78
C VAL A 70 -3.22 5.63 -10.87
N TYR A 71 -3.43 6.95 -10.88
CA TYR A 71 -4.74 7.59 -10.80
C TYR A 71 -5.56 7.09 -9.59
N LYS A 72 -6.57 6.26 -9.85
CA LYS A 72 -7.51 5.71 -8.87
C LYS A 72 -7.09 4.34 -8.34
N LYS A 73 -5.97 3.79 -8.82
CA LYS A 73 -5.47 2.48 -8.41
C LYS A 73 -4.21 2.60 -7.57
N LEU A 74 -4.11 1.75 -6.56
CA LEU A 74 -2.93 1.55 -5.74
C LEU A 74 -2.43 0.11 -5.96
N GLU A 75 -1.26 -0.02 -6.56
CA GLU A 75 -0.65 -1.28 -6.94
C GLU A 75 0.45 -1.63 -5.94
N PHE A 76 0.41 -2.86 -5.42
CA PHE A 76 1.47 -3.42 -4.60
C PHE A 76 2.13 -4.55 -5.37
N THR A 77 3.45 -4.44 -5.54
CA THR A 77 4.26 -5.41 -6.30
C THR A 77 5.50 -5.78 -5.48
N LYS A 78 6.00 -7.00 -5.64
CA LYS A 78 7.21 -7.46 -4.96
C LYS A 78 8.12 -8.15 -5.97
N LYS A 79 9.37 -7.72 -6.00
CA LYS A 79 10.42 -8.31 -6.83
C LYS A 79 11.41 -9.06 -5.96
#